data_AF-A0A7V9LTM4-F1
#
_entry.id   AF-A0A7V9LTM4-F1
#
_cell.length_a   1.000
_cell.length_b   1.000
_cell.length_c   1.000
_cell.angle_alpha   90.00
_cell.angle_beta   90.00
_cell.angle_gamma   90.00
#
_symmetry.space_group_name_H-M   'P 1'
#
loop_
_entity.id
_entity.type
_entity.pdbx_description
1 polymer ?
#
loop_
_entity_poly.entity_id
_entity_poly.type
_entity_poly.pdbx_seq_one_letter_code
_entity_poly.pdbx_strand_id
1 'polypeptide(L)'
;MAQPARTPDRERGAPADVRVHPSGDHPVGAVDGHRGTHAHLWALPDGTGLHAPYGRLVRDPDSDRVCCHLCGRWFRSLGSHVRRHGLSAADYRQVMGLCRSRPLTAGDVSAAISRRQAEAYRAHPDLRERLAAGQQLARSGQLAWRARSALDVEPPAEHSAVRSDTLRRGRETRDRQREAAL
;
A
#
# COMPACT_ATOMS: atom_id res chain seq x y z
N MET A 1 76.95 -3.32 -11.03
CA MET A 1 76.15 -2.51 -11.96
C MET A 1 75.55 -3.44 -13.00
N ALA A 2 74.25 -3.68 -12.95
CA ALA A 2 73.53 -4.50 -13.92
C ALA A 2 72.10 -3.97 -14.06
N GLN A 3 71.72 -3.65 -15.29
CA GLN A 3 70.38 -3.19 -15.70
C GLN A 3 69.37 -4.35 -15.63
N PRO A 4 68.07 -4.06 -15.46
CA PRO A 4 67.03 -4.92 -16.01
C PRO A 4 66.37 -4.31 -17.26
N ALA A 5 66.13 -5.21 -18.22
CA ALA A 5 65.59 -4.99 -19.55
C ALA A 5 64.06 -4.78 -19.57
N ARG A 6 63.61 -4.04 -20.60
CA ARG A 6 62.22 -3.93 -21.09
C ARG A 6 61.86 -5.22 -21.84
N THR A 7 60.64 -5.75 -21.76
CA THR A 7 59.45 -5.47 -22.62
C THR A 7 58.34 -6.51 -22.26
N PRO A 8 57.19 -6.63 -22.95
CA PRO A 8 56.21 -5.65 -23.44
C PRO A 8 54.74 -5.97 -23.04
N ASP A 9 53.87 -5.05 -23.46
CA ASP A 9 52.46 -5.18 -23.82
C ASP A 9 51.85 -6.59 -23.95
N ARG A 10 50.66 -6.77 -23.38
CA ARG A 10 49.74 -7.84 -23.77
C ARG A 10 48.29 -7.40 -23.65
N GLU A 11 47.75 -7.15 -24.84
CA GLU A 11 46.37 -7.03 -25.24
C GLU A 11 45.45 -8.01 -24.48
N ARG A 12 44.35 -7.48 -23.93
CA ARG A 12 43.21 -8.26 -23.44
C ARG A 12 42.16 -8.34 -24.53
N GLY A 13 42.08 -9.50 -25.18
CA GLY A 13 40.95 -9.91 -26.00
C GLY A 13 39.75 -10.33 -25.14
N ALA A 14 38.56 -10.01 -25.63
CA ALA A 14 37.26 -10.52 -25.18
C ALA A 14 37.12 -12.04 -25.46
N PRO A 15 36.10 -12.74 -24.92
CA PRO A 15 34.79 -12.76 -25.61
C PRO A 15 33.54 -13.00 -24.71
N ALA A 16 32.39 -12.96 -25.40
CA ALA A 16 31.07 -13.57 -25.10
C ALA A 16 29.95 -12.65 -24.54
N ASP A 17 29.32 -11.93 -25.47
CA ASP A 17 27.88 -11.85 -25.70
C ASP A 17 26.92 -12.01 -24.50
N VAL A 18 26.65 -10.91 -23.80
CA VAL A 18 25.35 -10.69 -23.14
C VAL A 18 24.51 -9.79 -24.03
N ARG A 19 23.48 -10.37 -24.65
CA ARG A 19 22.43 -9.60 -25.31
C ARG A 19 21.66 -8.81 -24.26
N VAL A 20 21.97 -7.53 -24.16
CA VAL A 20 21.12 -6.53 -23.50
C VAL A 20 19.91 -6.32 -24.40
N HIS A 21 18.75 -6.79 -23.94
CA HIS A 21 17.48 -6.42 -24.55
C HIS A 21 17.26 -4.90 -24.36
N PRO A 22 16.84 -4.16 -25.40
CA PRO A 22 16.65 -2.73 -25.30
C PRO A 22 15.55 -2.43 -24.28
N SER A 23 15.89 -1.51 -23.37
CA SER A 23 14.94 -0.76 -22.56
C SER A 23 13.82 -0.25 -23.46
N GLY A 24 12.65 -0.88 -23.35
CA GLY A 24 11.44 -0.34 -23.95
C GLY A 24 11.08 0.94 -23.23
N ASP A 25 11.36 2.07 -23.88
CA ASP A 25 10.73 3.35 -23.63
C ASP A 25 9.21 3.13 -23.58
N HIS A 26 8.67 3.02 -22.37
CA HIS A 26 7.24 3.12 -22.17
C HIS A 26 6.90 4.61 -22.23
N PRO A 27 6.06 5.06 -23.17
CA PRO A 27 5.69 6.46 -23.22
C PRO A 27 5.01 6.83 -21.91
N VAL A 28 5.69 7.65 -21.12
CA VAL A 28 5.09 8.48 -20.09
C VAL A 28 4.17 9.45 -20.80
N GLY A 29 2.97 8.98 -21.12
CA GLY A 29 1.92 9.78 -21.75
C GLY A 29 1.62 10.99 -20.87
N ALA A 30 2.14 12.14 -21.30
CA ALA A 30 1.66 13.44 -20.90
C ALA A 30 0.15 13.49 -21.17
N VAL A 31 -0.65 13.59 -20.12
CA VAL A 31 -2.08 13.93 -20.24
C VAL A 31 -2.22 15.42 -20.00
N ASP A 32 -1.92 16.20 -21.04
CA ASP A 32 -2.34 17.59 -21.10
C ASP A 32 -3.83 17.66 -21.52
N GLY A 33 -4.62 18.28 -20.65
CA GLY A 33 -5.68 19.20 -21.06
C GLY A 33 -6.85 18.66 -21.88
N HIS A 34 -7.77 17.94 -21.23
CA HIS A 34 -9.19 18.06 -21.57
C HIS A 34 -9.94 18.68 -20.40
N ARG A 35 -10.26 19.97 -20.53
CA ARG A 35 -11.24 20.71 -19.72
C ARG A 35 -12.65 20.25 -20.10
N GLY A 36 -12.91 18.95 -19.97
CA GLY A 36 -14.25 18.39 -19.95
C GLY A 36 -14.72 18.36 -18.50
N THR A 37 -15.98 18.70 -18.24
CA THR A 37 -16.64 18.40 -16.97
C THR A 37 -16.54 16.91 -16.72
N HIS A 38 -15.51 16.47 -15.99
CA HIS A 38 -15.39 15.09 -15.55
C HIS A 38 -16.61 14.80 -14.69
N ALA A 39 -17.48 13.89 -15.14
CA ALA A 39 -18.63 13.47 -14.35
C ALA A 39 -18.10 12.91 -13.03
N HIS A 40 -18.32 13.65 -11.94
CA HIS A 40 -17.95 13.21 -10.61
C HIS A 40 -18.86 12.04 -10.23
N LEU A 41 -18.26 10.93 -9.84
CA LEU A 41 -18.99 9.72 -9.42
C LEU A 41 -19.71 9.94 -8.08
N TRP A 42 -19.23 10.92 -7.30
CA TRP A 42 -19.77 11.26 -5.99
C TRP A 42 -19.51 12.74 -5.67
N ALA A 43 -20.21 13.29 -4.68
CA ALA A 43 -19.92 14.61 -4.12
C ALA A 43 -19.85 14.54 -2.59
N LEU A 44 -18.90 15.25 -2.00
CA LEU A 44 -18.86 15.50 -0.56
C LEU A 44 -19.93 16.54 -0.17
N PRO A 45 -20.29 16.65 1.14
CA PRO A 45 -21.28 17.63 1.61
C PRO A 45 -20.93 19.09 1.29
N ASP A 46 -19.64 19.40 1.12
CA ASP A 46 -19.15 20.72 0.72
C ASP A 46 -19.22 20.98 -0.80
N GLY A 47 -19.77 20.04 -1.57
CA GLY A 47 -19.90 20.11 -3.02
C GLY A 47 -18.67 19.61 -3.78
N THR A 48 -17.61 19.16 -3.10
CA THR A 48 -16.40 18.64 -3.76
C THR A 48 -16.71 17.35 -4.52
N GLY A 49 -16.53 17.38 -5.84
CA GLY A 49 -16.69 16.21 -6.70
C GLY A 49 -15.58 15.17 -6.53
N LEU A 50 -15.95 13.89 -6.47
CA LEU A 50 -15.03 12.76 -6.34
C LEU A 50 -14.97 11.96 -7.64
N HIS A 51 -13.76 11.53 -7.98
CA HIS A 51 -13.42 10.68 -9.13
C HIS A 51 -13.35 9.19 -8.77
N ALA A 52 -13.64 8.84 -7.51
CA ALA A 52 -13.75 7.47 -7.04
C ALA A 52 -14.90 7.35 -6.01
N PRO A 53 -15.49 6.17 -5.81
CA PRO A 53 -16.61 5.98 -4.90
C PRO A 53 -16.23 6.31 -3.44
N TYR A 54 -17.09 7.05 -2.75
CA TYR A 54 -16.93 7.31 -1.32
C TYR A 54 -16.89 6.01 -0.51
N GLY A 55 -16.03 5.97 0.51
CA GLY A 55 -15.87 4.82 1.39
C GLY A 55 -15.21 3.61 0.75
N ARG A 56 -14.57 3.75 -0.42
CA ARG A 56 -13.84 2.65 -1.08
C ARG A 56 -12.57 3.14 -1.75
N LEU A 57 -11.43 2.65 -1.29
CA LEU A 57 -10.18 2.84 -2.03
C LEU A 57 -10.13 1.92 -3.26
N VAL A 58 -10.23 2.51 -4.46
CA VAL A 58 -10.15 1.79 -5.73
C VAL A 58 -8.70 1.41 -6.05
N ARG A 59 -8.51 0.17 -6.49
CA ARG A 59 -7.24 -0.39 -6.96
C ARG A 59 -7.36 -0.81 -8.41
N ASP A 60 -6.32 -0.54 -9.16
CA ASP A 60 -6.16 -1.01 -10.52
C ASP A 60 -5.72 -2.49 -10.49
N PRO A 61 -6.44 -3.41 -11.14
CA PRO A 61 -6.14 -4.84 -11.06
C PRO A 61 -4.80 -5.22 -11.71
N ASP A 62 -4.36 -4.48 -12.73
CA ASP A 62 -3.17 -4.81 -13.51
C ASP A 62 -1.89 -4.22 -12.93
N SER A 63 -1.94 -2.94 -12.52
CA SER A 63 -0.79 -2.21 -12.00
C SER A 63 -0.73 -2.11 -10.48
N ASP A 64 -1.77 -2.58 -9.77
CA ASP A 64 -1.96 -2.49 -8.31
C ASP A 64 -1.88 -1.05 -7.75
N ARG A 65 -2.03 -0.05 -8.61
CA ARG A 65 -2.06 1.36 -8.20
C ARG A 65 -3.38 1.70 -7.52
N VAL A 66 -3.35 2.67 -6.63
CA VAL A 66 -4.55 3.22 -5.96
C VAL A 66 -4.98 4.53 -6.60
N CYS A 67 -6.29 4.72 -6.75
CA CYS A 67 -6.86 5.96 -7.30
C CYS A 67 -7.04 7.02 -6.20
N CYS A 68 -6.70 8.27 -6.50
CA CYS A 68 -7.05 9.42 -5.66
C CYS A 68 -8.50 9.85 -5.91
N HIS A 69 -9.31 9.99 -4.86
CA HIS A 69 -10.70 10.43 -4.97
C HIS A 69 -10.82 11.87 -5.47
N LEU A 70 -9.86 12.75 -5.14
CA LEU A 70 -9.95 14.18 -5.45
C LEU A 70 -9.55 14.54 -6.88
N CYS A 71 -8.59 13.82 -7.46
CA CYS A 71 -8.06 14.15 -8.79
C CYS A 71 -8.13 13.00 -9.80
N GLY A 72 -8.59 11.81 -9.40
CA GLY A 72 -8.73 10.65 -10.28
C GLY A 72 -7.43 10.01 -10.75
N ARG A 73 -6.26 10.50 -10.31
CA ARG A 73 -4.96 9.98 -10.71
C ARG A 73 -4.57 8.72 -9.93
N TRP A 74 -3.77 7.87 -10.56
CA TRP A 74 -3.32 6.58 -10.02
C TRP A 74 -1.91 6.63 -9.44
N PHE A 75 -1.70 6.04 -8.26
CA PHE A 75 -0.45 6.11 -7.53
C PHE A 75 -0.06 4.77 -6.88
N ARG A 76 1.24 4.49 -6.79
CA ARG A 76 1.73 3.40 -5.90
C ARG A 76 1.78 3.82 -4.44
N SER A 77 1.95 5.11 -4.17
CA SER A 77 1.88 5.70 -2.83
C SER A 77 1.06 6.97 -2.88
N LEU A 78 -0.19 6.89 -2.45
CA LEU A 78 -1.13 8.00 -2.39
C LEU A 78 -0.90 8.89 -1.16
N GLY A 79 -0.33 8.33 -0.09
CA GLY A 79 -0.10 9.06 1.17
C GLY A 79 0.77 10.32 1.03
N SER A 80 1.78 10.30 0.14
CA SER A 80 2.57 11.50 -0.17
C SER A 80 1.82 12.46 -1.10
N HIS A 81 1.01 11.93 -2.02
CA HIS A 81 0.25 12.73 -2.97
C HIS A 81 -0.85 13.56 -2.29
N VAL A 82 -1.59 13.00 -1.34
CA VAL A 82 -2.71 13.71 -0.67
C VAL A 82 -2.28 14.98 0.06
N ARG A 83 -0.99 15.11 0.39
CA ARG A 83 -0.41 16.35 0.92
C ARG A 83 -0.51 17.52 -0.05
N ARG A 84 -0.50 17.26 -1.37
CA ARG A 84 -0.75 18.28 -2.40
C ARG A 84 -2.18 18.81 -2.38
N HIS A 85 -3.09 18.07 -1.75
CA HIS A 85 -4.46 18.49 -1.48
C HIS A 85 -4.62 19.06 -0.06
N GLY A 86 -3.52 19.35 0.64
CA GLY A 86 -3.56 19.90 2.01
C GLY A 86 -3.99 18.90 3.09
N LEU A 87 -4.20 17.62 2.74
CA LEU A 87 -4.70 16.62 3.68
C LEU A 87 -3.56 15.74 4.20
N SER A 88 -3.59 15.43 5.50
CA SER A 88 -2.81 14.30 6.01
C SER A 88 -3.42 12.98 5.53
N ALA A 89 -2.66 11.88 5.63
CA ALA A 89 -3.19 10.56 5.32
C ALA A 89 -4.34 10.14 6.27
N ALA A 90 -4.36 10.65 7.51
CA ALA A 90 -5.43 10.39 8.45
C ALA A 90 -6.70 11.15 8.04
N ASP A 91 -6.56 12.46 7.76
CA ASP A 91 -7.68 13.32 7.34
C ASP A 91 -8.27 12.83 6.03
N TYR A 92 -7.42 12.45 5.07
CA TYR A 92 -7.88 11.89 3.80
C TYR A 92 -8.73 10.63 3.99
N ARG A 93 -8.33 9.71 4.88
CA ARG A 93 -9.16 8.52 5.18
C ARG A 93 -10.48 8.91 5.81
N GLN A 94 -10.46 9.86 6.73
CA GLN A 94 -11.67 10.33 7.40
C GLN A 94 -12.64 10.99 6.40
N VAL A 95 -12.17 11.96 5.63
CA VAL A 95 -12.97 12.71 4.65
C VAL A 95 -13.51 11.80 3.55
N MET A 96 -12.76 10.77 3.15
CA MET A 96 -13.19 9.84 2.09
C MET A 96 -13.95 8.61 2.63
N GLY A 97 -14.25 8.56 3.94
CA GLY A 97 -14.99 7.44 4.55
C GLY A 97 -14.23 6.10 4.53
N LEU A 98 -12.90 6.13 4.53
CA LEU A 98 -12.05 4.94 4.54
C LEU A 98 -11.78 4.45 5.96
N CYS A 99 -11.55 3.15 6.11
CA CYS A 99 -11.03 2.59 7.36
C CYS A 99 -9.74 3.28 7.76
N ARG A 100 -9.57 3.62 9.04
CA ARG A 100 -8.35 4.28 9.56
C ARG A 100 -7.07 3.50 9.25
N SER A 101 -7.14 2.18 9.23
CA SER A 101 -6.03 1.28 8.91
C SER A 101 -5.84 1.01 7.41
N ARG A 102 -6.68 1.56 6.53
CA ARG A 102 -6.60 1.33 5.08
C ARG A 102 -5.25 1.78 4.53
N PRO A 103 -4.46 0.88 3.91
CA PRO A 103 -3.22 1.28 3.25
C PRO A 103 -3.53 2.18 2.05
N LEU A 104 -2.90 3.37 2.01
CA LEU A 104 -2.97 4.30 0.89
C LEU A 104 -1.81 4.04 -0.10
N THR A 105 -1.43 2.78 -0.26
CA THR A 105 -0.35 2.33 -1.15
C THR A 105 -0.84 1.16 -1.97
N ALA A 106 -0.10 0.81 -3.01
CA ALA A 106 -0.24 -0.44 -3.73
C ALA A 106 -0.20 -1.65 -2.77
N GLY A 107 -0.91 -2.71 -3.13
CA GLY A 107 -1.10 -3.91 -2.33
C GLY A 107 0.21 -4.64 -2.09
N ASP A 108 1.03 -4.76 -3.14
CA ASP A 108 2.39 -5.31 -3.11
C ASP A 108 3.29 -4.57 -2.09
N VAL A 109 3.25 -3.23 -2.09
CA VAL A 109 3.98 -2.37 -1.17
C VAL A 109 3.49 -2.58 0.26
N SER A 110 2.17 -2.58 0.46
CA SER A 110 1.59 -2.83 1.79
C SER A 110 1.96 -4.21 2.31
N ALA A 111 1.93 -5.24 1.46
CA ALA A 111 2.30 -6.60 1.82
C ALA A 111 3.80 -6.71 2.15
N ALA A 112 4.67 -6.03 1.40
CA ALA A 112 6.10 -5.99 1.67
C ALA A 112 6.42 -5.33 3.02
N ILE A 113 5.76 -4.20 3.34
CA ILE A 113 5.88 -3.53 4.64
C ILE A 113 5.43 -4.47 5.76
N SER A 114 4.26 -5.11 5.62
CA SER A 114 3.75 -6.04 6.63
C SER A 114 4.68 -7.23 6.86
N ARG A 115 5.24 -7.82 5.79
CA ARG A 115 6.23 -8.91 5.90
C ARG A 115 7.47 -8.47 6.67
N ARG A 116 8.07 -7.33 6.28
CA ARG A 116 9.24 -6.78 6.96
C ARG A 116 8.97 -6.52 8.45
N GLN A 117 7.81 -5.96 8.78
CA GLN A 117 7.43 -5.73 10.17
C GLN A 117 7.27 -7.04 10.95
N ALA A 118 6.65 -8.06 10.35
CA ALA A 118 6.49 -9.37 10.97
C ALA A 118 7.84 -10.11 11.16
N GLU A 119 8.75 -9.98 10.20
CA GLU A 119 10.13 -10.49 10.31
C GLU A 119 10.88 -9.79 11.44
N ALA A 120 10.87 -8.46 11.47
CA ALA A 120 11.53 -7.69 12.53
C ALA A 120 10.98 -8.05 13.92
N TYR A 121 9.65 -8.16 14.06
CA TYR A 121 9.01 -8.55 15.32
C TYR A 121 9.41 -9.98 15.78
N ARG A 122 9.63 -10.90 14.84
CA ARG A 122 10.10 -12.26 15.15
C ARG A 122 11.59 -12.29 15.51
N ALA A 123 12.40 -11.50 14.82
CA ALA A 123 13.86 -11.51 14.97
C ALA A 123 14.34 -10.78 16.24
N HIS A 124 13.69 -9.67 16.63
CA HIS A 124 14.22 -8.78 17.67
C HIS A 124 13.45 -8.88 18.99
N PRO A 125 14.05 -9.42 20.07
CA PRO A 125 13.41 -9.49 21.37
C PRO A 125 13.09 -8.10 21.95
N ASP A 126 13.99 -7.12 21.81
CA ASP A 126 13.80 -5.76 22.31
C ASP A 126 12.58 -5.08 21.69
N LEU A 127 12.29 -5.35 20.41
CA LEU A 127 11.09 -4.85 19.75
C LEU A 127 9.82 -5.45 20.36
N ARG A 128 9.85 -6.74 20.74
CA ARG A 128 8.73 -7.39 21.42
C ARG A 128 8.52 -6.82 22.80
N GLU A 129 9.59 -6.60 23.55
CA GLU A 129 9.55 -5.99 24.88
C GLU A 129 8.94 -4.58 24.82
N ARG A 130 9.46 -3.73 23.91
CA ARG A 130 8.94 -2.36 23.72
C ARG A 130 7.48 -2.31 23.31
N LEU A 131 6.98 -3.33 22.61
CA LEU A 131 5.58 -3.42 22.17
C LEU A 131 4.69 -4.24 23.12
N ALA A 132 5.24 -4.84 24.18
CA ALA A 132 4.54 -5.81 25.01
C ALA A 132 3.26 -5.24 25.66
N ALA A 133 3.35 -4.03 26.20
CA ALA A 133 2.19 -3.35 26.80
C ALA A 133 1.05 -3.15 25.78
N GLY A 134 1.38 -2.69 24.57
CA GLY A 134 0.41 -2.54 23.48
C GLY A 134 -0.22 -3.87 23.08
N GLN A 135 0.58 -4.94 23.00
CA GLN A 135 0.10 -6.29 22.70
C GLN A 135 -0.86 -6.83 23.78
N GLN A 136 -0.56 -6.60 25.06
CA GLN A 136 -1.43 -7.01 26.17
C GLN A 136 -2.78 -6.26 26.13
N LEU A 137 -2.76 -4.96 25.87
CA LEU A 137 -3.99 -4.16 25.72
C LEU A 137 -4.81 -4.61 24.49
N ALA A 138 -4.15 -5.03 23.41
CA ALA A 138 -4.82 -5.57 22.22
C ALA A 138 -5.52 -6.90 22.54
N ARG A 139 -4.80 -7.84 23.16
CA ARG A 139 -5.29 -9.19 23.50
C ARG A 139 -6.44 -9.17 24.49
N SER A 140 -6.38 -8.28 25.48
CA SER A 140 -7.46 -8.08 26.46
C SER A 140 -8.69 -7.36 25.89
N GLY A 141 -8.62 -6.85 24.66
CA GLY A 141 -9.69 -6.06 24.05
C GLY A 141 -9.77 -4.61 24.54
N GLN A 142 -8.92 -4.21 25.50
CA GLN A 142 -8.90 -2.85 26.03
C GLN A 142 -8.58 -1.80 24.96
N LEU A 143 -7.69 -2.08 24.01
CA LEU A 143 -7.45 -1.15 22.89
C LEU A 143 -8.71 -0.93 22.04
N ALA A 144 -9.44 -2.01 21.73
CA ALA A 144 -10.66 -1.91 20.94
C ALA A 144 -11.77 -1.18 21.70
N TRP A 145 -11.91 -1.44 23.00
CA TRP A 145 -12.84 -0.71 23.86
C TRP A 145 -12.50 0.78 23.91
N ARG A 146 -11.25 1.14 24.23
CA ARG A 146 -10.79 2.54 24.25
C ARG A 146 -11.01 3.24 22.91
N ALA A 147 -10.69 2.57 21.81
CA ALA A 147 -10.90 3.12 20.48
C ALA A 147 -12.38 3.38 20.18
N ARG A 148 -13.29 2.50 20.59
CA ARG A 148 -14.74 2.73 20.42
C ARG A 148 -15.27 3.82 21.35
N SER A 149 -14.87 3.79 22.62
CA SER A 149 -15.32 4.78 23.62
C SER A 149 -14.83 6.20 23.33
N ALA A 150 -13.75 6.35 22.57
CA ALA A 150 -13.25 7.65 22.13
C ALA A 150 -13.95 8.19 20.86
N LEU A 151 -14.89 7.44 20.27
CA LEU A 151 -15.51 7.77 18.99
C LEU A 151 -17.03 7.85 19.12
N ASP A 152 -17.60 9.05 18.98
CA ASP A 152 -19.04 9.27 18.75
C ASP A 152 -19.35 9.31 17.25
N VAL A 153 -18.83 8.33 16.49
CA VAL A 153 -18.97 8.34 15.02
C VAL A 153 -19.29 6.95 14.49
N GLU A 154 -20.28 6.88 13.62
CA GLU A 154 -20.62 5.67 12.88
C GLU A 154 -19.40 5.15 12.10
N PRO A 155 -19.14 3.83 12.16
CA PRO A 155 -17.97 3.25 11.51
C PRO A 155 -18.09 3.40 9.98
N PRO A 156 -16.97 3.67 9.26
CA PRO A 156 -17.03 3.82 7.81
C PRO A 156 -17.52 2.54 7.11
N ALA A 157 -18.23 2.66 6.00
CA ALA A 157 -18.78 1.52 5.25
C ALA A 157 -17.71 0.48 4.86
N GLU A 158 -16.50 0.95 4.57
CA GLU A 158 -15.34 0.10 4.30
C GLU A 158 -15.04 -0.88 5.45
N HIS A 159 -15.31 -0.47 6.69
CA HIS A 159 -15.06 -1.28 7.89
C HIS A 159 -15.99 -2.48 7.94
N SER A 160 -17.28 -2.26 7.69
CA SER A 160 -18.28 -3.32 7.58
C SER A 160 -17.91 -4.30 6.47
N ALA A 161 -17.47 -3.80 5.30
CA ALA A 161 -17.03 -4.63 4.19
C ALA A 161 -15.78 -5.48 4.54
N VAL A 162 -14.76 -4.87 5.15
CA VAL A 162 -13.54 -5.57 5.59
C VAL A 162 -13.86 -6.64 6.64
N ARG A 163 -14.73 -6.33 7.59
CA ARG A 163 -15.16 -7.28 8.63
C ARG A 163 -15.88 -8.48 8.02
N SER A 164 -16.83 -8.24 7.13
CA SER A 164 -17.57 -9.30 6.42
C SER A 164 -16.63 -10.18 5.60
N ASP A 165 -15.68 -9.60 4.87
CA ASP A 165 -14.67 -10.34 4.11
C ASP A 165 -13.78 -11.20 5.03
N THR A 166 -13.32 -10.63 6.15
CA THR A 166 -12.50 -11.35 7.14
C THR A 166 -13.25 -12.56 7.70
N LEU A 167 -14.52 -12.38 8.08
CA LEU A 167 -15.35 -13.48 8.58
C LEU A 167 -15.60 -14.55 7.51
N ARG A 168 -15.81 -14.15 6.26
CA ARG A 168 -15.94 -15.07 5.13
C ARG A 168 -14.68 -15.91 4.94
N ARG A 169 -13.51 -15.30 4.85
CA ARG A 169 -12.21 -16.01 4.76
C ARG A 169 -11.96 -16.96 5.94
N GLY A 170 -12.40 -16.55 7.13
CA GLY A 170 -12.33 -17.39 8.34
C GLY A 170 -13.20 -18.64 8.23
N ARG A 171 -14.42 -18.52 7.69
CA ARG A 171 -15.30 -19.68 7.42
C ARG A 171 -14.69 -20.61 6.38
N GLU A 172 -14.25 -20.08 5.25
CA GLU A 172 -13.58 -20.84 4.18
C GLU A 172 -12.34 -21.60 4.67
N THR A 173 -11.60 -21.03 5.62
CA THR A 173 -10.44 -21.71 6.22
C THR A 173 -10.85 -22.89 7.10
N ARG A 174 -11.93 -22.73 7.88
CA ARG A 174 -12.47 -23.82 8.72
C ARG A 174 -13.08 -24.94 7.88
N ASP A 175 -13.78 -24.60 6.81
CA ASP A 175 -14.37 -25.58 5.90
C ASP A 175 -13.28 -26.44 5.25
N ARG A 176 -12.21 -25.81 4.73
CA ARG A 176 -11.04 -26.53 4.20
C ARG A 176 -10.36 -27.44 5.23
N GLN A 177 -10.27 -27.00 6.50
CA GLN A 177 -9.73 -27.83 7.57
C GLN A 177 -10.62 -29.02 7.90
N ARG A 178 -11.94 -28.86 7.84
CA ARG A 178 -12.91 -29.95 8.06
C ARG A 178 -12.84 -30.98 6.93
N GLU A 179 -12.78 -30.51 5.69
CA GLU A 179 -12.65 -31.36 4.50
C GLU A 179 -11.34 -32.16 4.51
N ALA A 180 -10.23 -31.56 4.93
CA ALA A 180 -8.95 -32.25 5.04
C ALA A 180 -8.86 -33.28 6.19
N ALA A 181 -9.83 -33.29 7.11
CA ALA A 181 -9.90 -34.21 8.24
C ALA A 181 -10.83 -35.42 7.99
N LEU A 182 -11.46 -35.48 6.81
CA LEU A 182 -12.29 -36.59 6.33
C LEU A 182 -11.49 -37.46 5.35
#